data_AF-A0A1D3LA68-F1
#
_entry.id   AF-A0A1D3LA68-F1
#
_cell.length_a   1.000
_cell.length_b   1.000
_cell.length_c   1.000
_cell.angle_alpha   90.00
_cell.angle_beta   90.00
_cell.angle_gamma   90.00
#
_symmetry.space_group_name_H-M   'P 1'
#
loop_
_entity.id
_entity.type
_entity.pdbx_description
1 polymer ?
#
loop_
_entity_poly.entity_id
_entity_poly.type
_entity_poly.pdbx_seq_one_letter_code
_entity_poly.pdbx_strand_id
1 'polypeptide(L)' 'MTTRKLCNLFREADGYFNDENVDTQKFNEHSDIKSYCSSGGCKTNEDHINALTLYIHTEFKNSIRKQSEYNKY' A
#
# COMPACT_ATOMS: atom_id res chain seq x y z
N MET A 1 -7.42 -13.39 1.42
CA MET A 1 -6.03 -13.35 0.87
C MET A 1 -5.36 -14.70 1.10
N THR A 2 -4.48 -15.17 0.21
CA THR A 2 -3.56 -16.27 0.56
C THR A 2 -2.27 -15.71 1.17
N THR A 3 -1.56 -16.49 1.99
CA THR A 3 -0.27 -16.10 2.58
C THR A 3 0.72 -15.60 1.53
N ARG A 4 0.82 -16.30 0.39
CA ARG A 4 1.69 -15.90 -0.73
C ARG A 4 1.36 -14.50 -1.27
N LYS A 5 0.07 -14.17 -1.42
CA LYS A 5 -0.36 -12.84 -1.89
C LYS A 5 -0.03 -11.75 -0.86
N LEU A 6 -0.20 -12.05 0.43
CA LEU A 6 0.15 -11.14 1.51
C LEU A 6 1.66 -10.87 1.57
N CYS A 7 2.49 -11.92 1.49
CA CYS A 7 3.94 -11.77 1.44
C CYS A 7 4.40 -10.96 0.23
N ASN A 8 3.77 -11.15 -0.94
CA ASN A 8 4.08 -10.35 -2.12
C ASN A 8 3.71 -8.87 -1.93
N LEU A 9 2.55 -8.56 -1.34
CA LEU A 9 2.14 -7.18 -1.03
C LEU A 9 3.15 -6.51 -0.09
N PHE A 10 3.58 -7.20 0.97
CA PHE A 10 4.58 -6.65 1.89
C PHE A 10 5.95 -6.49 1.23
N ARG A 11 6.37 -7.42 0.36
CA ARG A 11 7.63 -7.30 -0.38
C ARG A 11 7.60 -6.14 -1.38
N GLU A 12 6.47 -5.92 -2.03
CA GLU A 12 6.27 -4.77 -2.92
C GLU A 12 6.34 -3.46 -2.13
N ALA A 13 5.61 -3.38 -1.00
CA ALA A 13 5.66 -2.26 -0.08
C ALA A 13 7.10 -1.94 0.39
N ASP A 14 7.83 -2.97 0.82
CA ASP A 14 9.23 -2.87 1.26
C ASP A 14 10.15 -2.34 0.15
N GLY A 15 9.87 -2.69 -1.12
CA GLY A 15 10.63 -2.20 -2.28
C GLY A 15 10.51 -0.70 -2.56
N TYR A 16 9.54 -0.01 -1.95
CA TYR A 16 9.44 1.45 -1.97
C TYR A 16 10.30 2.13 -0.91
N PHE A 17 10.86 1.39 0.04
CA PHE A 17 11.78 1.96 1.02
C PHE A 17 13.20 1.95 0.46
N ASN A 18 13.90 3.06 0.71
CA ASN A 18 15.33 3.21 0.58
C ASN A 18 15.87 3.52 1.98
N ASP A 19 16.29 2.46 2.68
CA ASP A 19 16.66 2.50 4.09
C ASP A 19 15.49 2.99 4.98
N GLU A 20 15.66 4.06 5.75
CA GLU A 20 14.63 4.63 6.63
C GLU A 20 13.58 5.49 5.89
N ASN A 21 13.83 5.83 4.63
CA ASN A 21 13.00 6.75 3.86
C ASN A 21 12.27 6.06 2.71
N VAL A 22 11.13 6.59 2.31
CA VAL A 22 10.46 6.18 1.08
C VAL A 22 11.22 6.75 -0.12
N ASP A 23 11.51 5.89 -1.10
CA ASP A 23 11.98 6.26 -2.41
C ASP A 23 10.88 7.05 -3.13
N THR A 24 10.97 8.37 -3.04
CA THR A 24 9.96 9.28 -3.62
C THR A 24 9.90 9.20 -5.12
N GLN A 25 10.97 8.79 -5.82
CA GLN A 25 10.94 8.63 -7.27
C GLN A 25 10.06 7.42 -7.63
N LYS A 26 10.34 6.26 -7.03
CA LYS A 26 9.50 5.06 -7.22
C LYS A 26 8.06 5.29 -6.78
N PHE A 27 7.86 5.93 -5.63
CA PHE A 27 6.52 6.24 -5.13
C PHE A 27 5.71 7.08 -6.13
N ASN A 28 6.34 8.09 -6.74
CA ASN A 28 5.67 8.99 -7.68
C ASN A 28 5.30 8.33 -9.01
N GLU A 29 5.96 7.23 -9.38
CA GLU A 29 5.61 6.42 -10.56
C GLU A 29 4.30 5.63 -10.33
N HIS A 30 3.89 5.43 -9.08
CA HIS A 30 2.70 4.66 -8.69
C HIS A 30 1.53 5.57 -8.28
N SER A 31 0.68 5.89 -9.26
CA SER A 31 -0.48 6.78 -9.09
C SER A 31 -1.53 6.27 -8.10
N ASP A 32 -1.63 4.96 -7.95
CA ASP A 32 -2.54 4.28 -7.02
C ASP A 32 -2.15 4.51 -5.56
N ILE A 33 -0.88 4.36 -5.21
CA ILE A 33 -0.38 4.63 -3.85
C ILE A 33 -0.45 6.13 -3.56
N LYS A 34 -0.12 6.96 -4.55
CA LYS A 34 -0.20 8.42 -4.45
C LYS A 34 -1.61 8.94 -4.15
N SER A 35 -2.66 8.20 -4.55
CA SER A 35 -4.05 8.55 -4.24
C SER A 35 -4.37 8.54 -2.74
N TYR A 36 -3.53 7.90 -1.91
CA TYR A 36 -3.65 7.88 -0.46
C TYR A 36 -2.95 9.06 0.24
N CYS A 37 -2.29 9.95 -0.51
CA CYS A 37 -1.79 11.20 0.05
C CYS A 37 -2.93 12.13 0.48
N SER A 38 -2.66 12.97 1.48
CA SER A 38 -3.59 14.04 1.86
C SER A 38 -3.78 15.06 0.73
N SER A 39 -4.79 15.94 0.81
CA SER A 39 -5.10 16.94 -0.23
C SER A 39 -3.92 17.87 -0.59
N GLY A 40 -2.93 18.00 0.30
CA GLY A 40 -1.70 18.75 0.05
C GLY A 40 -0.61 17.96 -0.69
N GLY A 41 -0.87 16.70 -1.05
CA GLY A 41 0.12 15.73 -1.47
C GLY A 41 0.92 15.15 -0.30
N CYS A 42 1.78 14.18 -0.57
CA CYS A 42 2.79 13.71 0.37
C CYS A 42 4.04 14.59 0.21
N LYS A 43 4.48 15.26 1.28
CA LYS A 43 5.64 16.18 1.25
C LYS A 43 6.78 15.70 2.14
N THR A 44 6.45 15.12 3.28
CA THR A 44 7.43 14.57 4.23
C THR A 44 7.59 13.06 4.02
N ASN A 45 8.69 12.48 4.51
CA ASN A 45 8.85 11.02 4.51
C ASN A 45 7.67 10.32 5.23
N GLU A 46 7.23 10.88 6.36
CA GLU A 46 6.11 10.39 7.15
C GLU A 46 4.79 10.36 6.35
N ASP A 47 4.53 11.37 5.51
CA ASP A 47 3.36 11.37 4.64
C ASP A 47 3.38 10.19 3.67
N HIS A 48 4.55 9.90 3.08
CA HIS A 48 4.73 8.79 2.14
C HIS A 48 4.57 7.43 2.84
N ILE A 49 5.15 7.28 4.04
CA ILE A 49 4.97 6.08 4.87
C ILE A 49 3.50 5.88 5.22
N ASN A 50 2.79 6.95 5.59
CA ASN A 50 1.38 6.89 5.91
C ASN A 50 0.54 6.48 4.68
N ALA A 51 0.83 7.03 3.50
CA ALA A 51 0.16 6.65 2.26
C ALA A 51 0.39 5.17 1.89
N LEU A 52 1.64 4.68 1.97
CA LEU A 52 1.95 3.26 1.76
C LEU A 52 1.22 2.36 2.78
N THR A 53 1.18 2.77 4.05
CA THR A 53 0.48 2.02 5.11
C THR A 53 -1.02 1.93 4.83
N LEU A 54 -1.65 3.03 4.39
CA LEU A 54 -3.05 3.06 4.02
C LEU A 54 -3.36 2.17 2.80
N TYR A 55 -2.49 2.18 1.80
CA TYR A 55 -2.58 1.31 0.63
C TYR A 55 -2.57 -0.17 1.05
N ILE A 56 -1.56 -0.60 1.81
CA ILE A 56 -1.41 -1.99 2.29
C ILE A 56 -2.63 -2.42 3.11
N HIS A 57 -3.08 -1.57 4.05
CA HIS A 57 -4.23 -1.85 4.89
C HIS A 57 -5.52 -1.98 4.07
N THR A 58 -5.70 -1.15 3.05
CA THR A 58 -6.86 -1.20 2.16
C THR A 58 -6.86 -2.47 1.31
N GLU A 59 -5.73 -2.83 0.70
CA GLU A 59 -5.58 -4.07 -0.07
C GLU A 59 -5.82 -5.31 0.80
N PHE A 60 -5.30 -5.33 2.02
CA PHE A 60 -5.55 -6.39 2.98
C PHE A 60 -7.04 -6.53 3.29
N LYS A 61 -7.73 -5.44 3.65
CA LYS A 61 -9.18 -5.44 3.93
C LYS A 61 -10.00 -5.88 2.72
N ASN A 62 -9.70 -5.36 1.54
CA ASN A 62 -10.39 -5.72 0.30
C ASN A 62 -10.25 -7.22 0.00
N SER A 63 -9.08 -7.79 0.28
CA SER A 63 -8.84 -9.22 0.08
C SER A 63 -9.65 -10.12 1.04
N ILE A 64 -9.97 -9.63 2.24
CA ILE A 64 -10.84 -10.32 3.21
C ILE A 64 -12.30 -10.19 2.78
N ARG A 65 -12.73 -8.99 2.39
CA ARG A 65 -14.10 -8.73 1.94
C ARG A 65 -14.48 -9.56 0.72
N LYS A 66 -13.60 -9.63 -0.29
CA LYS A 66 -13.80 -10.48 -1.45
C LYS A 66 -13.98 -11.95 -1.04
N GLN A 67 -13.15 -12.45 -0.12
CA GLN A 67 -13.24 -13.82 0.35
C GLN A 67 -14.56 -14.11 1.08
N SER A 68 -15.06 -13.17 1.89
CA SER A 68 -16.36 -13.34 2.56
C SER A 68 -17.55 -13.21 1.61
N GLU A 69 -17.45 -12.42 0.54
CA GLU A 69 -18.46 -12.33 -0.53
C GLU A 69 -18.54 -13.64 -1.35
N TYR A 70 -17.40 -14.23 -1.73
CA TYR A 70 -17.39 -15.51 -2.45
C TYR A 70 -17.85 -16.71 -1.63
N ASN A 71 -17.68 -16.68 -0.29
CA ASN A 71 -18.14 -17.73 0.62
C ASN A 71 -19.67 -17.72 0.86
N LYS A 72 -20.42 -16.77 0.28
CA LYS A 72 -21.88 -16.68 0.43
C LYS A 72 -22.67 -17.43 -0.65
N TYR A 73 -22.00 -18.08 -1.60
CA TYR A 73 -22.58 -18.91 -2.64
C TYR A 73 -22.27 -20.38 -2.39
#